data_AF-A0A0M6YKL8-F1
#
_entry.id   AF-A0A0M6YKL8-F1
#
_cell.length_a   1.000
_cell.length_b   1.000
_cell.length_c   1.000
_cell.angle_alpha   90.00
_cell.angle_beta   90.00
_cell.angle_gamma   90.00
#
_symmetry.space_group_name_H-M   'P 1'
#
loop_
_entity.id
_entity.type
_entity.pdbx_description
1 polymer ?
#
loop_
_entity_poly.entity_id
_entity_poly.type
_entity_poly.pdbx_seq_one_letter_code
_entity_poly.pdbx_strand_id
1 'polypeptide(L)'
;MTQHEDEVVVATEGAPIVAISDPGEVGRAEHNRGDRAVVQVANVFSWLYPILIIAICSQVVLRGMGNNQAWLDDAQWWIYGAAVLIGIGYAVTTNSHVRVDIFYDGYAPAKQRKIDIFALAWLFLPFIILCWDTTLPYALTSIVADEGSDSPNGLHNLWILKTFMNVSFLYIAFATWSAYVRYLSQITPPVWWRKLLYAFPAVAFVVNLVIYYAALGLVLLTSEAGTTARQATRHWFFDTFAIGPEEMKYTVASALIATVLIIAATYALRDKSGEV
;
A
#
# COMPACT_ATOMS: atom_id res chain seq x y z
N MET A 1 30.38 -39.09 -5.21
CA MET A 1 30.97 -39.28 -3.87
C MET A 1 32.07 -38.25 -3.72
N THR A 2 31.69 -37.05 -3.29
CA THR A 2 32.57 -35.89 -3.07
C THR A 2 32.10 -35.27 -1.77
N GLN A 3 33.02 -35.18 -0.81
CA GLN A 3 32.80 -34.87 0.59
C GLN A 3 32.28 -33.43 0.74
N HIS A 4 31.13 -33.27 1.40
CA HIS A 4 30.74 -32.01 2.03
C HIS A 4 31.52 -31.97 3.35
N GLU A 5 32.51 -31.07 3.43
CA GLU A 5 33.13 -30.73 4.71
C GLU A 5 32.10 -29.93 5.52
N ASP A 6 31.72 -30.48 6.67
CA ASP A 6 30.94 -29.81 7.70
C ASP A 6 31.74 -28.59 8.18
N GLU A 7 31.29 -27.40 7.80
CA GLU A 7 31.78 -26.15 8.37
C GLU A 7 31.31 -26.10 9.83
N VAL A 8 32.16 -26.59 10.73
CA VAL A 8 31.98 -26.46 12.17
C VAL A 8 32.03 -24.97 12.49
N VAL A 9 30.85 -24.37 12.70
CA VAL A 9 30.70 -23.02 13.21
C VAL A 9 31.33 -22.99 14.61
N VAL A 10 32.59 -22.57 14.68
CA VAL A 10 33.29 -22.33 15.93
C VAL A 10 32.62 -21.13 16.59
N ALA A 11 31.78 -21.40 17.59
CA ALA A 11 31.22 -20.38 18.45
C ALA A 11 32.38 -19.64 19.13
N THR A 12 32.55 -18.37 18.78
CA THR A 12 33.52 -17.49 19.42
C THR A 12 33.14 -17.29 20.89
N GLU A 13 34.02 -17.71 21.81
CA GLU A 13 33.83 -17.49 23.24
C GLU A 13 33.68 -15.98 23.52
N GLY A 14 32.48 -15.58 23.94
CA GLY A 14 32.14 -14.18 24.25
C GLY A 14 31.13 -13.52 23.32
N ALA A 15 30.71 -14.17 22.22
CA ALA A 15 29.56 -13.69 21.45
C ALA A 15 28.27 -13.95 22.26
N PRO A 16 27.38 -12.95 22.43
CA PRO A 16 26.11 -13.18 23.11
C PRO A 16 25.34 -14.28 22.37
N ILE A 17 25.01 -15.36 23.08
CA ILE A 17 24.32 -16.56 22.55
C ILE A 17 22.98 -16.18 21.91
N VAL A 18 22.41 -15.03 22.30
CA VAL A 18 21.26 -14.38 21.68
C VAL A 18 21.60 -12.90 21.49
N ALA A 19 21.87 -12.47 20.26
CA ALA A 19 21.83 -11.05 19.95
C ALA A 19 20.38 -10.58 20.12
N ILE A 20 20.12 -9.69 21.08
CA ILE A 20 18.84 -8.99 21.18
C ILE A 20 18.75 -8.09 19.96
N SER A 21 18.18 -8.63 18.87
CA SER A 21 17.90 -7.88 17.66
C SER A 21 16.68 -7.03 17.92
N ASP A 22 16.86 -5.71 18.10
CA ASP A 22 15.76 -4.77 18.10
C ASP A 22 15.10 -4.82 16.71
N PRO A 23 13.81 -5.16 16.61
CA PRO A 23 13.10 -5.17 15.34
C PRO A 23 13.28 -3.85 14.57
N GLY A 24 13.31 -2.71 15.27
CA GLY A 24 13.48 -1.38 14.67
C GLY A 24 14.87 -1.12 14.06
N GLU A 25 15.85 -1.98 14.30
CA GLU A 25 17.22 -1.86 13.78
C GLU A 25 17.51 -2.70 12.54
N VAL A 26 16.56 -3.56 12.14
CA VAL A 26 16.69 -4.40 10.94
C VAL A 26 16.85 -3.50 9.69
N GLY A 27 18.01 -3.59 9.03
CA GLY A 27 18.29 -2.84 7.80
C GLY A 27 18.53 -1.34 7.97
N ARG A 28 18.73 -0.85 9.22
CA ARG A 28 18.83 0.58 9.54
C ARG A 28 19.91 1.35 8.77
N ALA A 29 21.00 0.70 8.39
CA ALA A 29 22.07 1.30 7.60
C ALA A 29 21.62 1.70 6.18
N GLU A 30 20.68 0.97 5.59
CA GLU A 30 20.14 1.24 4.25
C GLU A 30 18.94 2.19 4.28
N HIS A 31 18.36 2.45 5.45
CA HIS A 31 17.14 3.24 5.61
C HIS A 31 17.36 4.72 5.29
N ASN A 32 16.54 5.22 4.36
CA ASN A 32 16.45 6.65 4.08
C ASN A 32 15.67 7.38 5.20
N ARG A 33 15.51 8.70 5.09
CA ARG A 33 14.78 9.49 6.11
C ARG A 33 13.29 9.11 6.23
N GLY A 34 12.64 8.76 5.12
CA GLY A 34 11.24 8.36 5.11
C GLY A 34 11.03 7.02 5.82
N ASP A 35 11.89 6.05 5.54
CA ASP A 35 11.89 4.73 6.17
C ASP A 35 12.01 4.84 7.70
N ARG A 36 12.88 5.74 8.17
CA ARG A 36 13.05 6.00 9.61
C ARG A 36 11.78 6.57 10.24
N ALA A 37 11.12 7.50 9.57
CA ALA A 37 9.86 8.06 10.06
C ALA A 37 8.76 7.00 10.14
N VAL A 38 8.67 6.13 9.13
CA VAL A 38 7.73 5.00 9.10
C VAL A 38 7.99 4.03 10.25
N VAL A 39 9.25 3.61 10.44
CA VAL A 39 9.62 2.71 11.55
C VAL A 39 9.32 3.34 12.91
N GLN A 40 9.57 4.63 13.09
CA GLN A 40 9.24 5.33 14.34
C GLN A 40 7.73 5.31 14.63
N VAL A 41 6.90 5.64 13.63
CA VAL A 41 5.44 5.58 13.77
C VAL A 41 5.00 4.16 14.11
N ALA A 42 5.51 3.15 13.40
CA ALA A 42 5.18 1.76 13.67
C ALA A 42 5.60 1.29 15.06
N ASN A 43 6.76 1.72 15.56
CA ASN A 43 7.21 1.38 16.91
C ASN A 43 6.35 2.01 18.00
N VAL A 44 5.72 3.16 17.74
CA VAL A 44 4.73 3.73 18.66
C VAL A 44 3.44 2.91 18.62
N PHE A 45 2.97 2.56 17.42
CA PHE A 45 1.74 1.77 17.23
C PHE A 45 1.88 0.29 17.66
N SER A 46 3.10 -0.26 17.74
CA SER A 46 3.30 -1.63 18.20
C SER A 46 2.85 -1.86 19.65
N TRP A 47 2.83 -0.79 20.46
CA TRP A 47 2.25 -0.81 21.82
C TRP A 47 0.74 -1.07 21.84
N LEU A 48 0.05 -0.98 20.70
CA LEU A 48 -1.35 -1.40 20.60
C LEU A 48 -1.50 -2.91 20.78
N TYR A 49 -0.51 -3.74 20.44
CA TYR A 49 -0.59 -5.19 20.61
C TYR A 49 -0.70 -5.64 22.08
N PRO A 50 0.16 -5.20 23.02
CA PRO A 50 -0.03 -5.55 24.42
C PRO A 50 -1.36 -5.02 24.98
N ILE A 51 -1.81 -3.83 24.55
CA ILE A 51 -3.13 -3.29 24.92
C ILE A 51 -4.25 -4.21 24.40
N LEU A 52 -4.14 -4.67 23.15
CA LEU A 52 -5.06 -5.61 22.54
C LEU A 52 -5.10 -6.94 23.29
N ILE A 53 -3.93 -7.48 23.69
CA ILE A 53 -3.85 -8.71 24.48
C ILE A 53 -4.59 -8.54 25.80
N ILE A 54 -4.37 -7.43 26.51
CA ILE A 54 -5.09 -7.12 27.76
C ILE A 54 -6.59 -7.04 27.52
N ALA A 55 -7.03 -6.39 26.44
CA ALA A 55 -8.45 -6.29 26.09
C ALA A 55 -9.08 -7.67 25.82
N ILE A 56 -8.41 -8.52 25.03
CA ILE A 56 -8.85 -9.89 24.74
C ILE A 56 -8.93 -10.71 26.03
N CYS A 57 -7.87 -10.73 26.84
CA CYS A 57 -7.85 -11.46 28.11
C CYS A 57 -8.95 -10.99 29.05
N SER A 58 -9.16 -9.67 29.16
CA SER A 58 -10.24 -9.09 29.97
C SER A 58 -11.61 -9.57 29.49
N GLN A 59 -11.85 -9.56 28.18
CA GLN A 59 -13.11 -10.03 27.61
C GLN A 59 -13.34 -11.51 27.87
N VAL A 60 -12.31 -12.35 27.75
CA VAL A 60 -12.40 -13.79 28.01
C VAL A 60 -12.79 -14.05 29.47
N VAL A 61 -12.20 -13.33 30.42
CA VAL A 61 -12.53 -13.45 31.85
C VAL A 61 -13.97 -13.00 32.12
N LEU A 62 -14.35 -11.82 31.62
CA LEU A 62 -15.70 -11.27 31.79
C LEU A 62 -16.77 -12.22 31.21
N ARG A 63 -16.53 -12.75 30.01
CA ARG A 63 -17.38 -13.74 29.35
C ARG A 63 -17.47 -15.03 30.17
N GLY A 64 -16.36 -15.49 30.75
CA GLY A 64 -16.33 -16.63 31.67
C GLY A 64 -17.16 -16.42 32.93
N MET A 65 -17.37 -15.17 33.36
CA MET A 65 -18.22 -14.78 34.48
C MET A 65 -19.68 -14.48 34.08
N GLY A 66 -20.06 -14.70 32.81
CA GLY A 66 -21.40 -14.43 32.29
C GLY A 66 -21.66 -12.97 31.90
N ASN A 67 -20.65 -12.10 31.88
CA ASN A 67 -20.76 -10.69 31.50
C ASN A 67 -20.06 -10.44 30.16
N ASN A 68 -20.78 -10.43 29.03
CA ASN A 68 -20.19 -10.09 27.74
C ASN A 68 -20.33 -8.59 27.43
N GLN A 69 -19.22 -7.91 27.15
CA GLN A 69 -19.21 -6.48 26.85
C GLN A 69 -19.02 -6.22 25.35
N ALA A 70 -20.09 -5.82 24.64
CA ALA A 70 -20.02 -5.60 23.18
C ALA A 70 -19.03 -4.50 22.79
N TRP A 71 -18.96 -3.40 23.55
CA TRP A 71 -17.96 -2.34 23.33
C TRP A 71 -16.51 -2.84 23.44
N LEU A 72 -16.26 -3.86 24.27
CA LEU A 72 -14.91 -4.41 24.44
C LEU A 72 -14.54 -5.34 23.27
N ASP A 73 -15.51 -6.09 22.73
CA ASP A 73 -15.33 -6.77 21.44
C ASP A 73 -15.06 -5.71 20.37
N ASP A 74 -15.76 -4.57 20.41
CA ASP A 74 -15.59 -3.53 19.42
C ASP A 74 -14.21 -2.88 19.43
N ALA A 75 -13.74 -2.52 20.62
CA ALA A 75 -12.41 -1.95 20.80
C ALA A 75 -11.31 -2.90 20.31
N GLN A 76 -11.48 -4.22 20.45
CA GLN A 76 -10.48 -5.19 20.00
C GLN A 76 -10.27 -5.14 18.48
N TRP A 77 -11.33 -5.14 17.67
CA TRP A 77 -11.16 -5.06 16.21
C TRP A 77 -10.63 -3.70 15.75
N TRP A 78 -10.95 -2.62 16.47
CA TRP A 78 -10.41 -1.29 16.18
C TRP A 78 -8.91 -1.22 16.43
N ILE A 79 -8.47 -1.67 17.61
CA ILE A 79 -7.06 -1.70 18.00
C ILE A 79 -6.28 -2.65 17.09
N TYR A 80 -6.82 -3.83 16.81
CA TYR A 80 -6.21 -4.79 15.90
C TYR A 80 -6.06 -4.22 14.48
N GLY A 81 -7.13 -3.67 13.92
CA GLY A 81 -7.12 -3.05 12.60
C GLY A 81 -6.10 -1.91 12.53
N ALA A 82 -6.05 -1.05 13.55
CA ALA A 82 -5.09 0.04 13.61
C ALA A 82 -3.64 -0.44 13.67
N ALA A 83 -3.35 -1.42 14.54
CA ALA A 83 -2.02 -2.00 14.67
C ALA A 83 -1.55 -2.70 13.38
N VAL A 84 -2.41 -3.48 12.74
CA VAL A 84 -2.08 -4.21 11.50
C VAL A 84 -1.86 -3.26 10.34
N LEU A 85 -2.71 -2.24 10.16
CA LEU A 85 -2.58 -1.31 9.05
C LEU A 85 -1.27 -0.51 9.12
N ILE A 86 -0.87 -0.07 10.32
CA ILE A 86 0.43 0.57 10.52
C ILE A 86 1.58 -0.46 10.41
N GLY A 87 1.36 -1.69 10.86
CA GLY A 87 2.29 -2.81 10.72
C GLY A 87 2.64 -3.16 9.27
N ILE A 88 1.71 -2.96 8.32
CA ILE A 88 1.99 -3.14 6.88
C ILE A 88 3.09 -2.17 6.42
N GLY A 89 3.04 -0.90 6.82
CA GLY A 89 4.07 0.09 6.47
C GLY A 89 5.45 -0.29 7.02
N TYR A 90 5.49 -0.85 8.24
CA TYR A 90 6.70 -1.41 8.82
C TYR A 90 7.22 -2.60 7.99
N ALA A 91 6.38 -3.59 7.70
CA ALA A 91 6.77 -4.79 6.96
C ALA A 91 7.28 -4.51 5.54
N VAL A 92 6.75 -3.49 4.88
CA VAL A 92 7.22 -3.00 3.58
C VAL A 92 8.62 -2.38 3.72
N THR A 93 8.84 -1.62 4.79
CA THR A 93 10.10 -0.90 5.04
C THR A 93 11.23 -1.82 5.50
N THR A 94 10.95 -2.81 6.34
CA THR A 94 11.94 -3.76 6.87
C THR A 94 12.03 -5.06 6.08
N ASN A 95 11.26 -5.17 4.98
CA ASN A 95 11.17 -6.38 4.17
C ASN A 95 10.71 -7.63 4.95
N SER A 96 9.86 -7.44 5.97
CA SER A 96 9.39 -8.50 6.87
C SER A 96 8.07 -9.14 6.43
N HIS A 97 7.64 -8.93 5.19
CA HIS A 97 6.45 -9.57 4.66
C HIS A 97 6.72 -11.05 4.36
N VAL A 98 5.72 -11.89 4.54
CA VAL A 98 5.81 -13.31 4.16
C VAL A 98 5.88 -13.39 2.65
N ARG A 99 6.99 -13.94 2.14
CA ARG A 99 7.20 -14.16 0.71
C ARG A 99 7.17 -15.65 0.43
N VAL A 100 6.59 -16.04 -0.70
CA VAL A 100 6.60 -17.43 -1.17
C VAL A 100 7.76 -17.58 -2.14
N ASP A 101 8.97 -17.72 -1.59
CA ASP A 101 10.22 -17.55 -2.33
C ASP A 101 10.91 -18.88 -2.65
N ILE A 102 10.37 -19.65 -3.61
CA ILE A 102 11.10 -20.82 -4.13
C ILE A 102 12.12 -20.39 -5.21
N PHE A 103 11.79 -19.35 -5.98
CA PHE A 103 12.63 -18.89 -7.10
C PHE A 103 13.42 -17.61 -6.80
N TYR A 104 12.99 -16.82 -5.83
CA TYR A 104 13.60 -15.52 -5.50
C TYR A 104 14.96 -15.69 -4.81
N ASP A 105 15.09 -16.67 -3.92
CA ASP A 105 16.31 -16.94 -3.16
C ASP A 105 17.49 -17.34 -4.06
N GLY A 106 17.23 -17.99 -5.19
CA GLY A 106 18.25 -18.38 -6.17
C GLY A 106 18.68 -17.26 -7.13
N TYR A 107 18.10 -16.07 -7.05
CA TYR A 107 18.43 -14.97 -7.96
C TYR A 107 19.58 -14.10 -7.43
N ALA A 108 20.40 -13.60 -8.35
CA ALA A 108 21.43 -12.63 -8.02
C ALA A 108 20.82 -11.37 -7.37
N PRO A 109 21.54 -10.70 -6.44
CA PRO A 109 21.01 -9.53 -5.72
C PRO A 109 20.47 -8.43 -6.64
N ALA A 110 21.12 -8.19 -7.79
CA ALA A 110 20.66 -7.21 -8.76
C ALA A 110 19.30 -7.55 -9.39
N LYS A 111 18.99 -8.83 -9.58
CA LYS A 111 17.70 -9.29 -10.11
C LYS A 111 16.61 -9.22 -9.03
N GLN A 112 16.95 -9.60 -7.79
CA GLN A 112 16.06 -9.46 -6.64
C GLN A 112 15.59 -8.00 -6.47
N ARG A 113 16.52 -7.02 -6.48
CA ARG A 113 16.18 -5.60 -6.38
C ARG A 113 15.29 -5.09 -7.50
N LYS A 114 15.49 -5.56 -8.75
CA LYS A 114 14.63 -5.20 -9.89
C LYS A 114 13.20 -5.73 -9.70
N ILE A 115 13.07 -6.95 -9.19
CA ILE A 115 11.78 -7.56 -8.88
C ILE A 115 11.08 -6.78 -7.75
N ASP A 116 11.80 -6.43 -6.68
CA ASP A 116 11.24 -5.64 -5.58
C ASP A 116 10.72 -4.27 -6.07
N ILE A 117 11.51 -3.58 -6.90
CA ILE A 117 11.12 -2.30 -7.49
C ILE A 117 9.86 -2.44 -8.34
N PHE A 118 9.81 -3.45 -9.20
CA PHE A 118 8.64 -3.73 -10.02
C PHE A 118 7.41 -4.03 -9.15
N ALA A 119 7.55 -4.93 -8.18
CA ALA A 119 6.46 -5.31 -7.28
C ALA A 119 5.92 -4.12 -6.49
N LEU A 120 6.80 -3.28 -5.94
CA LEU A 120 6.37 -2.09 -5.20
C LEU A 120 5.73 -1.04 -6.11
N ALA A 121 6.35 -0.71 -7.24
CA ALA A 121 5.93 0.42 -8.05
C ALA A 121 4.77 0.12 -9.02
N TRP A 122 4.69 -1.11 -9.54
CA TRP A 122 3.68 -1.51 -10.54
C TRP A 122 2.51 -2.28 -9.96
N LEU A 123 2.68 -2.93 -8.80
CA LEU A 123 1.63 -3.75 -8.20
C LEU A 123 1.13 -3.16 -6.89
N PHE A 124 2.02 -3.03 -5.90
CA PHE A 124 1.61 -2.70 -4.54
C PHE A 124 1.19 -1.23 -4.40
N LEU A 125 1.98 -0.27 -4.89
CA LEU A 125 1.65 1.15 -4.82
C LEU A 125 0.31 1.50 -5.50
N PRO A 126 0.01 1.09 -6.76
CA PRO A 126 -1.29 1.37 -7.36
C PRO A 126 -2.44 0.65 -6.64
N PHE A 127 -2.22 -0.56 -6.11
CA PHE A 127 -3.21 -1.25 -5.28
C PHE A 127 -3.56 -0.46 -4.02
N ILE A 128 -2.57 0.08 -3.30
CA ILE A 128 -2.81 0.87 -2.09
C ILE A 128 -3.54 2.18 -2.41
N ILE A 129 -3.21 2.84 -3.53
CA ILE A 129 -3.93 4.04 -3.97
C ILE A 129 -5.38 3.70 -4.33
N LEU A 130 -5.63 2.55 -4.97
CA LEU A 130 -6.99 2.07 -5.27
C LEU A 130 -7.79 1.79 -3.99
N CYS A 131 -7.17 1.16 -2.99
CA CYS A 131 -7.80 0.95 -1.69
C CYS A 131 -8.14 2.28 -1.00
N TRP A 132 -7.24 3.26 -1.06
CA TRP A 132 -7.49 4.60 -0.52
C TRP A 132 -8.69 5.26 -1.21
N ASP A 133 -8.70 5.27 -2.55
CA ASP A 133 -9.78 5.87 -3.35
C ASP A 133 -11.13 5.21 -3.08
N THR A 134 -11.14 3.87 -3.09
CA THR A 134 -12.37 3.10 -2.87
C THR A 134 -12.93 3.32 -1.48
N THR A 135 -12.07 3.44 -0.46
CA THR A 135 -12.52 3.57 0.95
C THR A 135 -12.83 5.00 1.37
N LEU A 136 -12.36 6.01 0.64
CA LEU A 136 -12.57 7.42 0.98
C LEU A 136 -14.07 7.80 1.01
N PRO A 137 -14.91 7.47 0.01
CA PRO A 137 -16.34 7.71 0.07
C PRO A 137 -17.01 7.03 1.28
N TYR A 138 -16.59 5.81 1.63
CA TYR A 138 -17.14 5.09 2.80
C TYR A 138 -16.81 5.77 4.12
N ALA A 139 -15.60 6.34 4.25
CA ALA A 139 -15.24 7.11 5.43
C ALA A 139 -16.06 8.39 5.53
N LEU A 140 -16.21 9.13 4.42
CA LEU A 140 -16.97 10.38 4.38
C LEU A 140 -18.46 10.16 4.69
N THR A 141 -19.09 9.14 4.10
CA THR A 141 -20.50 8.84 4.37
C THR A 141 -20.73 8.40 5.81
N SER A 142 -19.79 7.66 6.40
CA SER A 142 -19.83 7.25 7.80
C SER A 142 -19.77 8.42 8.77
N ILE A 143 -18.95 9.43 8.48
CA ILE A 143 -18.88 10.67 9.28
C ILE A 143 -20.21 11.43 9.21
N VAL A 144 -20.77 11.59 8.01
CA VAL A 144 -22.05 12.31 7.83
C VAL A 144 -23.21 11.56 8.49
N ALA A 145 -23.16 10.23 8.51
CA ALA A 145 -24.18 9.39 9.13
C ALA A 145 -24.02 9.26 10.66
N ASP A 146 -22.93 9.80 11.24
CA ASP A 146 -22.51 9.57 12.63
C ASP A 146 -22.62 8.09 13.03
N GLU A 147 -22.00 7.23 12.22
CA GLU A 147 -22.18 5.79 12.32
C GLU A 147 -21.65 5.24 13.65
N GLY A 148 -22.45 4.40 14.31
CA GLY A 148 -22.10 3.67 15.53
C GLY A 148 -22.09 2.17 15.31
N SER A 149 -21.69 1.42 16.35
CA SER A 149 -21.79 -0.04 16.36
C SER A 149 -23.23 -0.54 16.22
N ASP A 150 -23.40 -1.68 15.55
CA ASP A 150 -24.68 -2.40 15.45
C ASP A 150 -25.16 -2.92 16.82
N SER A 151 -24.23 -3.05 17.78
CA SER A 151 -24.55 -3.53 19.12
C SER A 151 -25.12 -2.39 19.99
N PRO A 152 -26.23 -2.61 20.73
CA PRO A 152 -26.82 -1.59 21.61
C PRO A 152 -25.87 -1.05 22.70
N ASN A 153 -24.87 -1.84 23.09
CA ASN A 153 -23.82 -1.47 24.04
C ASN A 153 -22.42 -1.49 23.37
N GLY A 154 -22.35 -1.20 22.08
CA GLY A 154 -21.12 -1.18 21.29
C GLY A 154 -20.42 0.18 21.31
N LEU A 155 -19.27 0.28 20.63
CA LEU A 155 -18.57 1.55 20.48
C LEU A 155 -19.36 2.48 19.55
N HIS A 156 -19.56 3.72 20.00
CA HIS A 156 -20.07 4.79 19.15
C HIS A 156 -18.93 5.36 18.29
N ASN A 157 -19.27 6.14 17.26
CA ASN A 157 -18.29 6.81 16.37
C ASN A 157 -17.43 5.84 15.55
N LEU A 158 -18.04 4.81 14.96
CA LEU A 158 -17.41 3.84 14.07
C LEU A 158 -16.72 4.50 12.86
N TRP A 159 -17.15 5.70 12.49
CA TRP A 159 -16.49 6.55 11.50
C TRP A 159 -15.02 6.84 11.82
N ILE A 160 -14.60 6.82 13.10
CA ILE A 160 -13.19 6.98 13.51
C ILE A 160 -12.34 5.87 12.89
N LEU A 161 -12.81 4.63 12.95
CA LEU A 161 -12.08 3.49 12.39
C LEU A 161 -11.99 3.57 10.86
N LYS A 162 -13.10 3.90 10.19
CA LYS A 162 -13.11 4.03 8.72
C LYS A 162 -12.20 5.15 8.23
N THR A 163 -12.17 6.26 8.98
CA THR A 163 -11.26 7.38 8.71
C THR A 163 -9.81 6.99 8.96
N PHE A 164 -9.53 6.31 10.08
CA PHE A 164 -8.19 5.80 10.41
C PHE A 164 -7.68 4.82 9.35
N MET A 165 -8.55 3.93 8.85
CA MET A 165 -8.23 3.01 7.77
C MET A 165 -7.80 3.77 6.51
N ASN A 166 -8.55 4.80 6.12
CA ASN A 166 -8.21 5.63 4.97
C ASN A 166 -6.86 6.37 5.15
N VAL A 167 -6.63 6.98 6.32
CA VAL A 167 -5.35 7.61 6.66
C VAL A 167 -4.19 6.61 6.63
N SER A 168 -4.45 5.37 7.07
CA SER A 168 -3.44 4.32 7.07
C SER A 168 -3.01 3.91 5.65
N PHE A 169 -3.92 3.93 4.67
CA PHE A 169 -3.52 3.69 3.27
C PHE A 169 -2.57 4.78 2.74
N LEU A 170 -2.75 6.04 3.14
CA LEU A 170 -1.80 7.10 2.80
C LEU A 170 -0.43 6.86 3.46
N TYR A 171 -0.43 6.41 4.72
CA TYR A 171 0.79 6.03 5.42
C TYR A 171 1.51 4.85 4.73
N ILE A 172 0.78 3.80 4.32
CA ILE A 172 1.34 2.66 3.58
C ILE A 172 1.86 3.11 2.20
N ALA A 173 1.15 4.00 1.51
CA ALA A 173 1.62 4.56 0.24
C ALA A 173 2.92 5.33 0.41
N PHE A 174 3.05 6.13 1.48
CA PHE A 174 4.28 6.82 1.83
C PHE A 174 5.43 5.85 2.15
N ALA A 175 5.16 4.81 2.95
CA ALA A 175 6.14 3.76 3.25
C ALA A 175 6.61 3.03 1.99
N THR A 176 5.68 2.68 1.11
CA THR A 176 5.95 2.03 -0.18
C THR A 176 6.80 2.91 -1.08
N TRP A 177 6.45 4.20 -1.19
CA TRP A 177 7.23 5.16 -1.97
C TRP A 177 8.64 5.32 -1.43
N SER A 178 8.78 5.40 -0.10
CA SER A 178 10.07 5.49 0.58
C SER A 178 10.95 4.27 0.30
N ALA A 179 10.41 3.06 0.47
CA ALA A 179 11.12 1.81 0.19
C ALA A 179 11.49 1.67 -1.30
N TYR A 180 10.58 2.07 -2.20
CA TYR A 180 10.84 2.10 -3.64
C TYR A 180 12.01 3.03 -4.00
N VAL A 181 12.02 4.26 -3.46
CA VAL A 181 13.11 5.21 -3.71
C VAL A 181 14.45 4.68 -3.18
N ARG A 182 14.45 4.02 -2.02
CA ARG A 182 15.63 3.36 -1.47
C ARG A 182 16.16 2.29 -2.44
N TYR A 183 15.32 1.34 -2.87
CA TYR A 183 15.77 0.29 -3.79
C TYR A 183 16.21 0.83 -5.15
N LEU A 184 15.53 1.85 -5.67
CA LEU A 184 15.92 2.47 -6.93
C LEU A 184 17.31 3.13 -6.83
N SER A 185 17.62 3.77 -5.69
CA SER A 185 18.91 4.43 -5.46
C SER A 185 20.10 3.46 -5.43
N GLN A 186 19.85 2.18 -5.14
CA GLN A 186 20.88 1.13 -5.16
C GLN A 186 21.23 0.67 -6.59
N ILE A 187 20.37 0.93 -7.58
CA ILE A 187 20.58 0.51 -8.98
C ILE A 187 21.00 1.68 -9.87
N THR A 188 20.35 2.84 -9.71
CA THR A 188 20.55 4.01 -10.60
C THR A 188 20.53 5.29 -9.77
N PRO A 189 21.40 6.30 -10.03
CA PRO A 189 21.26 7.61 -9.41
C PRO A 189 19.91 8.22 -9.80
N PRO A 190 18.96 8.36 -8.86
CA PRO A 190 17.58 8.62 -9.25
C PRO A 190 17.34 10.13 -9.35
N VAL A 191 17.41 10.67 -10.58
CA VAL A 191 16.83 11.98 -10.89
C VAL A 191 15.31 11.95 -10.69
N TRP A 192 14.73 13.06 -10.23
CA TRP A 192 13.33 13.12 -9.77
C TRP A 192 12.31 12.64 -10.82
N TRP A 193 12.50 12.98 -12.10
CA TRP A 193 11.62 12.53 -13.18
C TRP A 193 11.72 11.03 -13.46
N ARG A 194 12.90 10.41 -13.28
CA ARG A 194 13.05 8.95 -13.42
C ARG A 194 12.29 8.22 -12.32
N LYS A 195 12.26 8.75 -11.09
CA LYS A 195 11.46 8.18 -9.99
C LYS A 195 9.98 8.07 -10.37
N LEU A 196 9.45 9.07 -11.07
CA LEU A 196 8.06 9.07 -11.53
C LEU A 196 7.84 8.09 -12.70
N LEU A 197 8.76 8.04 -13.67
CA LEU A 197 8.64 7.13 -14.82
C LEU A 197 8.73 5.65 -14.43
N TYR A 198 9.62 5.26 -13.51
CA TYR A 198 9.71 3.86 -13.08
C TYR A 198 8.47 3.40 -12.30
N ALA A 199 7.74 4.34 -11.68
CA ALA A 199 6.44 4.13 -11.04
C ALA A 199 5.27 4.56 -11.95
N PHE A 200 5.41 4.41 -13.27
CA PHE A 200 4.45 4.92 -14.24
C PHE A 200 2.99 4.51 -13.95
N PRO A 201 2.63 3.24 -13.65
CA PRO A 201 1.24 2.89 -13.39
C PRO A 201 0.66 3.63 -12.18
N ALA A 202 1.42 3.69 -11.08
CA ALA A 202 0.99 4.41 -9.88
C ALA A 202 0.87 5.91 -10.13
N VAL A 203 1.84 6.52 -10.81
CA VAL A 203 1.83 7.96 -11.12
C VAL A 203 0.71 8.31 -12.10
N ALA A 204 0.52 7.52 -13.16
CA ALA A 204 -0.59 7.70 -14.10
C ALA A 204 -1.94 7.59 -13.39
N PHE A 205 -2.07 6.64 -12.46
CA PHE A 205 -3.27 6.48 -11.66
C PHE A 205 -3.51 7.67 -10.72
N VAL A 206 -2.50 8.17 -10.02
CA VAL A 206 -2.61 9.39 -9.19
C VAL A 206 -2.97 10.60 -10.04
N VAL A 207 -2.35 10.78 -11.20
CA VAL A 207 -2.67 11.90 -12.11
C VAL A 207 -4.12 11.82 -12.58
N ASN A 208 -4.57 10.63 -12.98
CA ASN A 208 -5.97 10.39 -13.35
C ASN A 208 -6.92 10.74 -12.20
N LEU A 209 -6.60 10.29 -10.99
CA LEU A 209 -7.37 10.55 -9.77
C LEU A 209 -7.41 12.05 -9.44
N VAL A 210 -6.29 12.76 -9.53
CA VAL A 210 -6.22 14.21 -9.32
C VAL A 210 -7.09 14.95 -10.33
N ILE A 211 -7.02 14.56 -11.61
CA ILE A 211 -7.87 15.14 -12.66
C ILE A 211 -9.35 14.86 -12.36
N TYR A 212 -9.69 13.63 -11.97
CA TYR A 212 -11.05 13.22 -11.64
C TYR A 212 -11.62 14.03 -10.48
N TYR A 213 -10.91 14.11 -9.35
CA TYR A 213 -11.38 14.86 -8.17
C TYR A 213 -11.37 16.38 -8.39
N ALA A 214 -10.41 16.91 -9.17
CA ALA A 214 -10.41 18.34 -9.54
C ALA A 214 -11.62 18.68 -10.41
N ALA A 215 -11.93 17.85 -11.41
CA ALA A 215 -13.12 18.00 -12.22
C ALA A 215 -14.40 17.85 -11.38
N LEU A 216 -14.43 16.90 -10.43
CA LEU A 216 -15.58 16.68 -9.56
C LEU A 216 -15.82 17.90 -8.67
N GLY A 217 -14.75 18.44 -8.08
CA GLY A 217 -14.81 19.68 -7.31
C GLY A 217 -15.29 20.87 -8.14
N LEU A 218 -14.80 21.01 -9.37
CA LEU A 218 -15.25 22.07 -10.28
C LEU A 218 -16.74 21.92 -10.64
N VAL A 219 -17.21 20.71 -10.93
CA VAL A 219 -18.63 20.44 -11.20
C VAL A 219 -19.48 20.74 -9.96
N LEU A 220 -19.04 20.34 -8.77
CA LEU A 220 -19.77 20.62 -7.52
C LEU A 220 -19.82 22.12 -7.20
N LEU A 221 -18.76 22.88 -7.51
CA LEU A 221 -18.73 24.34 -7.33
C LEU A 221 -19.58 25.11 -8.35
N THR A 222 -19.80 24.54 -9.53
CA THR A 222 -20.58 25.16 -10.62
C THR A 222 -22.04 24.71 -10.64
N SER A 223 -22.37 23.65 -9.92
CA SER A 223 -23.72 23.10 -9.79
C SER A 223 -24.53 23.78 -8.69
N GLU A 224 -25.86 23.59 -8.71
CA GLU A 224 -26.75 24.13 -7.68
C GLU A 224 -26.38 23.63 -6.27
N ALA A 225 -26.56 24.51 -5.28
CA ALA A 225 -26.27 24.23 -3.88
C ALA A 225 -27.12 23.05 -3.38
N GLY A 226 -26.47 21.96 -2.97
CA GLY A 226 -27.11 20.72 -2.53
C GLY A 226 -27.02 19.55 -3.51
N THR A 227 -26.33 19.72 -4.66
CA THR A 227 -26.05 18.61 -5.57
C THR A 227 -25.12 17.58 -4.94
N THR A 228 -25.57 16.32 -4.90
CA THR A 228 -24.79 15.21 -4.34
C THR A 228 -23.68 14.79 -5.32
N ALA A 229 -22.53 14.31 -4.83
CA ALA A 229 -21.44 13.78 -5.66
C ALA A 229 -21.92 12.77 -6.73
N ARG A 230 -22.90 11.90 -6.38
CA ARG A 230 -23.52 10.95 -7.32
C ARG A 230 -24.28 11.63 -8.48
N GLN A 231 -24.84 12.81 -8.26
CA GLN A 231 -25.51 13.58 -9.31
C GLN A 231 -24.48 14.33 -10.17
N ALA A 232 -23.43 14.88 -9.53
CA ALA A 232 -22.32 15.52 -10.21
C ALA A 232 -21.58 14.57 -11.17
N THR A 233 -21.44 13.29 -10.81
CA THR A 233 -20.84 12.26 -11.69
C THR A 233 -21.73 11.88 -12.88
N ARG A 234 -22.95 12.40 -12.99
CA ARG A 234 -23.81 12.25 -14.19
C ARG A 234 -23.64 13.40 -15.18
N HIS A 235 -22.76 14.34 -14.88
CA HIS A 235 -22.42 15.42 -15.79
C HIS A 235 -21.71 14.85 -17.02
N TRP A 236 -21.89 15.48 -18.18
CA TRP A 236 -21.35 15.01 -19.47
C TRP A 236 -19.83 14.75 -19.47
N PHE A 237 -19.10 15.40 -18.56
CA PHE A 237 -17.66 15.22 -18.37
C PHE A 237 -17.29 13.84 -17.81
N PHE A 238 -18.16 13.25 -16.99
CA PHE A 238 -17.99 11.93 -16.37
C PHE A 238 -18.78 10.84 -17.10
N ASP A 239 -19.57 11.23 -18.10
CA ASP A 239 -20.34 10.29 -18.89
C ASP A 239 -19.38 9.50 -19.78
N THR A 240 -19.46 8.18 -19.71
CA THR A 240 -18.66 7.31 -20.59
C THR A 240 -19.18 7.49 -22.00
N PHE A 241 -18.32 7.95 -22.90
CA PHE A 241 -18.64 8.13 -24.30
C PHE A 241 -18.96 6.77 -24.92
N ALA A 242 -20.22 6.33 -24.84
CA ALA A 242 -20.62 5.02 -25.30
C ALA A 242 -20.75 5.02 -26.84
N ILE A 243 -19.73 4.55 -27.54
CA ILE A 243 -19.65 4.32 -29.00
C ILE A 243 -20.52 3.09 -29.41
N GLY A 244 -21.56 2.78 -28.64
CA GLY A 244 -22.51 1.70 -28.89
C GLY A 244 -22.12 0.34 -28.29
N PRO A 245 -22.87 -0.73 -28.58
CA PRO A 245 -22.73 -2.04 -27.93
C PRO A 245 -21.37 -2.74 -28.13
N GLU A 246 -20.56 -2.26 -29.07
CA GLU A 246 -19.33 -2.91 -29.53
C GLU A 246 -18.04 -2.19 -29.07
N GLU A 247 -18.16 -1.22 -28.14
CA GLU A 247 -17.06 -0.46 -27.52
C GLU A 247 -15.85 -1.30 -27.13
N MET A 248 -16.09 -2.46 -26.51
CA MET A 248 -15.04 -3.33 -26.01
C MET A 248 -14.23 -3.96 -27.15
N LYS A 249 -14.85 -4.27 -28.29
CA LYS A 249 -14.13 -4.79 -29.47
C LYS A 249 -13.26 -3.70 -30.09
N TYR A 250 -13.76 -2.48 -30.21
CA TYR A 250 -13.01 -1.35 -30.78
C TYR A 250 -11.87 -0.88 -29.86
N THR A 251 -12.08 -0.89 -28.54
CA THR A 251 -11.03 -0.57 -27.56
C THR A 251 -9.90 -1.59 -27.58
N VAL A 252 -10.24 -2.89 -27.62
CA VAL A 252 -9.24 -3.96 -27.72
C VAL A 252 -8.51 -3.92 -29.08
N ALA A 253 -9.23 -3.70 -30.17
CA ALA A 253 -8.63 -3.60 -31.51
C ALA A 253 -7.70 -2.38 -31.63
N SER A 254 -8.12 -1.21 -31.15
CA SER A 254 -7.29 0.01 -31.18
C SER A 254 -6.06 -0.12 -30.27
N ALA A 255 -6.19 -0.73 -29.09
CA ALA A 255 -5.06 -1.02 -28.22
C ALA A 255 -4.04 -1.98 -28.87
N LEU A 256 -4.50 -3.03 -29.55
CA LEU A 256 -3.65 -3.95 -30.31
C LEU A 256 -2.92 -3.24 -31.46
N ILE A 257 -3.64 -2.43 -32.24
CA ILE A 257 -3.06 -1.66 -33.35
C ILE A 257 -2.02 -0.67 -32.84
N ALA A 258 -2.34 0.08 -31.77
CA ALA A 258 -1.41 1.01 -31.15
C ALA A 258 -0.16 0.30 -30.62
N THR A 259 -0.33 -0.88 -30.01
CA THR A 259 0.79 -1.69 -29.51
C THR A 259 1.71 -2.14 -30.64
N VAL A 260 1.15 -2.62 -31.76
CA VAL A 260 1.93 -3.01 -32.95
C VAL A 260 2.65 -1.80 -33.55
N LEU A 261 1.99 -0.64 -33.64
CA LEU A 261 2.60 0.59 -34.15
C LEU A 261 3.74 1.08 -33.25
N ILE A 262 3.58 1.01 -31.92
CA ILE A 262 4.63 1.37 -30.96
C ILE A 262 5.80 0.41 -31.09
N ILE A 263 5.56 -0.90 -31.19
CA ILE A 263 6.62 -1.90 -31.39
C ILE A 263 7.35 -1.64 -32.71
N ALA A 264 6.63 -1.40 -33.81
CA ALA A 264 7.21 -1.11 -35.12
C ALA A 264 8.02 0.19 -35.12
N ALA A 265 7.51 1.25 -34.48
CA ALA A 265 8.23 2.51 -34.33
C ALA A 265 9.49 2.35 -33.48
N THR A 266 9.41 1.58 -32.39
CA THR A 266 10.56 1.29 -31.52
C THR A 266 11.61 0.45 -32.25
N TYR A 267 11.18 -0.51 -33.07
CA TYR A 267 12.07 -1.32 -33.90
C TYR A 267 12.76 -0.48 -34.99
N ALA A 268 12.02 0.37 -35.69
CA ALA A 268 12.56 1.27 -36.73
C ALA A 268 13.51 2.33 -36.16
N LEU A 269 13.29 2.81 -34.94
CA LEU A 269 14.18 3.74 -34.26
C LEU A 269 15.45 3.05 -33.73
N ARG A 270 15.38 1.77 -33.36
CA ARG A 270 16.54 0.97 -32.95
C ARG A 270 17.52 0.74 -34.10
N ASP A 271 17.01 0.49 -35.31
CA ASP A 271 17.83 0.24 -36.51
C ASP A 271 18.66 1.49 -36.89
N LYS A 272 18.12 2.69 -36.65
CA LYS A 272 18.84 3.96 -36.85
C LYS A 272 19.93 4.26 -35.82
N SER A 273 19.98 3.52 -34.71
CA SER A 273 20.97 3.69 -33.63
C SER A 273 22.10 2.65 -33.66
N GLY A 274 22.07 1.71 -34.60
CA GLY A 274 23.08 0.66 -34.78
C GLY A 274 24.23 1.01 -35.73
N GLU A 275 24.24 2.20 -36.32
CA GLU A 275 25.34 2.73 -37.14
C GLU A 275 26.11 3.85 -36.42
N VAL A 276 26.64 3.59 -35.22
CA VAL A 276 27.85 4.24 -34.65
C VAL A 276 28.53 3.26 -33.69
#